data_AF-A0A7Y2F6Z5-F1
#
_entry.id   AF-A0A7Y2F6Z5-F1
#
_cell.length_a   1.000
_cell.length_b   1.000
_cell.length_c   1.000
_cell.angle_alpha   90.00
_cell.angle_beta   90.00
_cell.angle_gamma   90.00
#
_symmetry.space_group_name_H-M   'P 1'
#
loop_
_entity.id
_entity.type
_entity.pdbx_description
1 polymer ?
#
loop_
_entity_poly.entity_id
_entity_poly.type
_entity_poly.pdbx_seq_one_letter_code
_entity_poly.pdbx_strand_id
1 'polypeptide(L)'
;MNRTNVATDANFYHQQFVDAIDQCRKVCVDIVVECYLADPTRIDTPHDEFFADIQHRFDCMVIKAFVEVAESDLVLSQAEAGLVQSLCQHLLGDRVRKGRVNDTFAQLSALARDTSWGTVLEPMTWFDQCNDYYEEVKSGILRIANIAVKADGAASQETIAQLKMIRFQLDQHLPMIDRYLTDQADDASTSTASPDANGDQNGDQNGDQNGGINGDSSQPLSDTLIGLLSQQADDSQQVTVNENQTPDAPDSSELTDQEREEQLRQGLEELDRLIGITDIRQEVRTLINVCKLQKYREDHGMPGSPVSLHMVFNGNPGTGKTTVARIVGKLFGAIGVIQRGHLIETDRSGLVAEYQGQTAQKTNEKI
;
A
#
# COMPACT_ATOMS: atom_id res chain seq x y z
N MET A 1 4.87 47.52 2.44
CA MET A 1 5.64 46.63 3.33
C MET A 1 4.94 45.29 3.64
N ASN A 2 4.00 44.76 2.82
CA ASN A 2 3.15 43.62 3.26
C ASN A 2 2.99 42.42 2.30
N ARG A 3 3.78 42.34 1.21
CA ARG A 3 3.69 41.18 0.26
C ARG A 3 4.59 40.00 0.64
N THR A 4 5.65 40.23 1.42
CA THR A 4 6.60 39.19 1.84
C THR A 4 6.09 38.32 2.99
N ASN A 5 5.35 38.88 3.97
CA ASN A 5 4.75 38.07 5.04
C ASN A 5 3.65 37.13 4.52
N VAL A 6 2.72 37.65 3.69
CA VAL A 6 1.60 36.85 3.16
C VAL A 6 2.08 35.66 2.31
N ALA A 7 3.15 35.83 1.52
CA ALA A 7 3.73 34.74 0.73
C ALA A 7 4.47 33.69 1.60
N THR A 8 5.02 34.12 2.73
CA THR A 8 5.70 33.22 3.69
C THR A 8 4.68 32.41 4.48
N ASP A 9 3.57 33.04 4.88
CA ASP A 9 2.45 32.38 5.58
C ASP A 9 1.72 31.38 4.68
N ALA A 10 1.47 31.71 3.41
CA ALA A 10 0.88 30.78 2.45
C ALA A 10 1.75 29.52 2.27
N ASN A 11 3.05 29.67 2.03
CA ASN A 11 3.98 28.54 1.92
C ASN A 11 4.05 27.71 3.21
N PHE A 12 3.90 28.34 4.39
CA PHE A 12 3.90 27.65 5.67
C PHE A 12 2.69 26.72 5.85
N TYR A 13 1.49 27.13 5.40
CA TYR A 13 0.31 26.27 5.44
C TYR A 13 0.35 25.18 4.36
N HIS A 14 0.88 25.45 3.17
CA HIS A 14 1.08 24.42 2.14
C HIS A 14 1.97 23.29 2.63
N GLN A 15 3.13 23.62 3.23
CA GLN A 15 4.04 22.59 3.71
C GLN A 15 3.42 21.79 4.85
N GLN A 16 2.79 22.45 5.84
CA GLN A 16 2.12 21.74 6.93
C GLN A 16 0.98 20.84 6.43
N PHE A 17 0.28 21.25 5.38
CA PHE A 17 -0.79 20.48 4.79
C PHE A 17 -0.26 19.18 4.18
N VAL A 18 0.80 19.28 3.37
CA VAL A 18 1.48 18.11 2.80
C VAL A 18 2.05 17.21 3.91
N ASP A 19 2.73 17.78 4.90
CA ASP A 19 3.28 17.02 6.03
C ASP A 19 2.16 16.29 6.83
N ALA A 20 0.99 16.91 6.97
CA ALA A 20 -0.16 16.30 7.64
C ALA A 20 -0.75 15.14 6.84
N ILE A 21 -0.82 15.27 5.51
CA ILE A 21 -1.22 14.19 4.60
C ILE A 21 -0.25 13.02 4.73
N ASP A 22 1.05 13.27 4.67
CA ASP A 22 2.08 12.23 4.76
C ASP A 22 2.05 11.51 6.12
N GLN A 23 1.87 12.24 7.22
CA GLN A 23 1.72 11.64 8.54
C GLN A 23 0.46 10.77 8.62
N CYS A 24 -0.67 11.25 8.09
CA CYS A 24 -1.92 10.50 8.09
C CYS A 24 -1.79 9.24 7.23
N ARG A 25 -1.14 9.34 6.07
CA ARG A 25 -0.87 8.21 5.17
C ARG A 25 -0.07 7.13 5.85
N LYS A 26 1.00 7.50 6.56
CA LYS A 26 1.84 6.55 7.28
C LYS A 26 1.03 5.70 8.26
N VAL A 27 0.03 6.28 8.92
CA VAL A 27 -0.81 5.54 9.85
C VAL A 27 -1.88 4.73 9.12
N CYS A 28 -2.51 5.29 8.07
CA CYS A 28 -3.67 4.66 7.42
C CYS A 28 -3.30 3.61 6.37
N VAL A 29 -2.21 3.82 5.64
CA VAL A 29 -1.79 2.96 4.54
C VAL A 29 -0.74 1.98 5.06
N ASP A 30 0.37 2.47 5.61
CA ASP A 30 1.51 1.60 5.93
C ASP A 30 1.13 0.54 6.98
N ILE A 31 0.34 0.89 8.00
CA ILE A 31 -0.04 -0.05 9.07
C ILE A 31 -0.95 -1.15 8.52
N VAL A 32 -1.97 -0.79 7.75
CA VAL A 32 -2.88 -1.78 7.14
C VAL A 32 -2.14 -2.68 6.17
N VAL A 33 -1.23 -2.11 5.38
CA VAL A 33 -0.40 -2.86 4.47
C VAL A 33 0.55 -3.79 5.25
N GLU A 34 1.21 -3.32 6.30
CA GLU A 34 2.07 -4.15 7.15
C GLU A 34 1.28 -5.32 7.78
N CYS A 35 0.06 -5.07 8.25
CA CYS A 35 -0.83 -6.12 8.78
C CYS A 35 -1.22 -7.14 7.70
N TYR A 36 -1.58 -6.67 6.50
CA TYR A 36 -1.91 -7.55 5.38
C TYR A 36 -0.73 -8.42 4.94
N LEU A 37 0.49 -7.90 4.96
CA LEU A 37 1.64 -8.72 4.58
C LEU A 37 2.01 -9.76 5.64
N ALA A 38 1.68 -9.49 6.90
CA ALA A 38 1.87 -10.45 7.98
C ALA A 38 0.88 -11.64 7.89
N ASP A 39 -0.35 -11.39 7.45
CA ASP A 39 -1.34 -12.43 7.17
C ASP A 39 -2.18 -12.11 5.91
N PRO A 40 -1.67 -12.42 4.71
CA PRO A 40 -2.36 -12.07 3.48
C PRO A 40 -3.57 -12.95 3.21
N THR A 41 -3.71 -14.08 3.92
CA THR A 41 -4.81 -15.03 3.70
C THR A 41 -6.14 -14.53 4.28
N ARG A 42 -6.08 -13.49 5.12
CA ARG A 42 -7.26 -12.88 5.75
C ARG A 42 -8.12 -12.07 4.77
N ILE A 43 -7.55 -11.65 3.63
CA ILE A 43 -8.25 -10.84 2.63
C ILE A 43 -8.12 -11.52 1.26
N ASP A 44 -9.26 -11.89 0.68
CA ASP A 44 -9.36 -12.56 -0.61
C ASP A 44 -9.34 -11.55 -1.77
N THR A 45 -8.30 -10.72 -1.80
CA THR A 45 -8.06 -9.72 -2.85
C THR A 45 -6.65 -9.91 -3.40
N PRO A 46 -6.45 -9.89 -4.73
CA PRO A 46 -5.11 -9.86 -5.32
C PRO A 46 -4.27 -8.73 -4.72
N HIS A 47 -3.00 -8.99 -4.40
CA HIS A 47 -2.14 -8.02 -3.71
C HIS A 47 -2.07 -6.66 -4.41
N ASP A 48 -2.01 -6.64 -5.74
CA ASP A 48 -1.86 -5.41 -6.50
C ASP A 48 -3.16 -4.58 -6.49
N GLU A 49 -4.32 -5.25 -6.52
CA GLU A 49 -5.63 -4.61 -6.33
C GLU A 49 -5.81 -4.10 -4.90
N PHE A 50 -5.33 -4.85 -3.91
CA PHE A 50 -5.38 -4.46 -2.51
C PHE A 50 -4.64 -3.14 -2.26
N PHE A 51 -3.40 -3.00 -2.74
CA PHE A 51 -2.64 -1.77 -2.53
C PHE A 51 -3.28 -0.56 -3.22
N ALA A 52 -3.80 -0.76 -4.44
CA ALA A 52 -4.52 0.28 -5.16
C ALA A 52 -5.80 0.70 -4.44
N ASP A 53 -6.58 -0.25 -3.90
CA ASP A 53 -7.79 0.02 -3.14
C ASP A 53 -7.50 0.78 -1.84
N ILE A 54 -6.47 0.38 -1.09
CA ILE A 54 -6.06 1.07 0.13
C ILE A 54 -5.64 2.52 -0.15
N GLN A 55 -4.82 2.73 -1.18
CA GLN A 55 -4.39 4.08 -1.56
C GLN A 55 -5.58 4.93 -2.02
N HIS A 56 -6.46 4.37 -2.84
CA HIS A 56 -7.66 5.06 -3.31
C HIS A 56 -8.59 5.48 -2.17
N ARG A 57 -8.82 4.59 -1.18
CA ARG A 57 -9.60 4.91 0.02
C ARG A 57 -8.96 6.01 0.85
N PHE A 58 -7.63 5.98 1.01
CA PHE A 58 -6.88 7.04 1.68
C PHE A 58 -7.05 8.39 0.97
N ASP A 59 -6.93 8.43 -0.37
CA ASP A 59 -7.10 9.66 -1.14
C ASP A 59 -8.51 10.23 -0.96
N CYS A 60 -9.54 9.38 -1.06
CA CYS A 60 -10.93 9.75 -0.82
C CYS A 60 -11.16 10.29 0.61
N MET A 61 -10.51 9.69 1.61
CA MET A 61 -10.57 10.13 3.01
C MET A 61 -10.01 11.55 3.19
N VAL A 62 -8.83 11.82 2.63
CA VAL A 62 -8.19 13.14 2.69
C VAL A 62 -9.01 14.19 1.93
N ILE A 63 -9.48 13.84 0.73
CA ILE A 63 -10.34 14.71 -0.09
C ILE A 63 -11.60 15.08 0.69
N LYS A 64 -12.28 14.09 1.29
CA LYS A 64 -13.49 14.32 2.09
C LYS A 64 -13.23 15.26 3.27
N ALA A 65 -12.16 15.03 4.03
CA ALA A 65 -11.78 15.85 5.16
C ALA A 65 -11.55 17.32 4.78
N PHE A 66 -10.87 17.55 3.66
CA PHE A 66 -10.57 18.89 3.16
C PHE A 66 -11.82 19.57 2.59
N VAL A 67 -12.55 18.89 1.70
CA VAL A 67 -13.70 19.45 1.00
C VAL A 67 -14.82 19.83 1.96
N GLU A 68 -15.14 18.98 2.94
CA GLU A 68 -16.22 19.27 3.88
C GLU A 68 -16.01 20.61 4.59
N VAL A 69 -14.75 20.91 4.93
CA VAL A 69 -14.35 22.20 5.50
C VAL A 69 -14.40 23.32 4.47
N ALA A 70 -13.78 23.14 3.30
CA ALA A 70 -13.68 24.19 2.29
C ALA A 70 -15.04 24.58 1.68
N GLU A 71 -16.02 23.67 1.64
CA GLU A 71 -17.37 23.99 1.19
C GLU A 71 -18.18 24.81 2.21
N SER A 72 -17.77 24.85 3.49
CA SER A 72 -18.56 25.53 4.52
C SER A 72 -18.68 27.04 4.28
N ASP A 73 -17.67 27.65 3.66
CA ASP A 73 -17.61 29.09 3.42
C ASP A 73 -18.21 29.51 2.05
N LEU A 74 -18.83 28.58 1.31
CA LEU A 74 -19.52 28.73 0.01
C LEU A 74 -18.69 29.31 -1.16
N VAL A 75 -17.51 29.87 -0.90
CA VAL A 75 -16.62 30.49 -1.88
C VAL A 75 -15.19 30.04 -1.61
N LEU A 76 -14.58 29.39 -2.59
CA LEU A 76 -13.19 28.95 -2.50
C LEU A 76 -12.24 30.15 -2.46
N SER A 77 -11.50 30.29 -1.37
CA SER A 77 -10.52 31.36 -1.16
C SER A 77 -9.27 31.18 -2.02
N GLN A 78 -8.41 32.20 -2.10
CA GLN A 78 -7.10 32.07 -2.76
C GLN A 78 -6.17 31.08 -2.02
N ALA A 79 -6.24 31.01 -0.69
CA ALA A 79 -5.40 30.11 0.10
C ALA A 79 -5.89 28.66 -0.03
N GLU A 80 -7.22 28.45 0.03
CA GLU A 80 -7.83 27.14 -0.21
C GLU A 80 -7.61 26.64 -1.63
N ALA A 81 -7.71 27.52 -2.63
CA ALA A 81 -7.38 27.19 -4.02
C ALA A 81 -5.93 26.71 -4.15
N GLY A 82 -5.00 27.29 -3.40
CA GLY A 82 -3.63 26.79 -3.33
C GLY A 82 -3.55 25.40 -2.68
N LEU A 83 -4.30 25.15 -1.60
CA LEU A 83 -4.34 23.84 -0.95
C LEU A 83 -4.94 22.77 -1.86
N VAL A 84 -5.94 23.09 -2.68
CA VAL A 84 -6.47 22.19 -3.73
C VAL A 84 -5.36 21.81 -4.71
N GLN A 85 -4.54 22.76 -5.15
CA GLN A 85 -3.41 22.46 -6.05
C GLN A 85 -2.38 21.54 -5.37
N SER A 86 -2.06 21.78 -4.09
CA SER A 86 -1.17 20.90 -3.31
C SER A 86 -1.77 19.50 -3.14
N LEU A 87 -3.06 19.41 -2.84
CA LEU A 87 -3.79 18.16 -2.68
C LEU A 87 -3.75 17.33 -3.96
N CYS A 88 -4.11 17.90 -5.10
CA CYS A 88 -4.12 17.18 -6.37
C CYS A 88 -2.72 16.76 -6.81
N GLN A 89 -1.72 17.62 -6.63
CA GLN A 89 -0.34 17.27 -6.97
C GLN A 89 0.17 16.11 -6.11
N HIS A 90 -0.19 16.09 -4.82
CA HIS A 90 0.37 15.14 -3.87
C HIS A 90 -0.39 13.81 -3.84
N LEU A 91 -1.71 13.82 -3.95
CA LEU A 91 -2.53 12.60 -3.95
C LEU A 91 -2.68 11.98 -5.35
N LEU A 92 -2.88 12.81 -6.37
CA LEU A 92 -3.25 12.33 -7.71
C LEU A 92 -2.07 12.40 -8.72
N GLY A 93 -0.92 12.92 -8.30
CA GLY A 93 0.22 13.19 -9.20
C GLY A 93 -0.02 14.31 -10.21
N ASP A 94 -1.18 14.98 -10.15
CA ASP A 94 -1.66 15.91 -11.18
C ASP A 94 -1.44 17.38 -10.80
N ARG A 95 -0.69 18.10 -11.64
CA ARG A 95 -0.53 19.57 -11.48
C ARG A 95 -1.70 20.33 -12.07
N VAL A 96 -2.59 20.81 -11.20
CA VAL A 96 -3.74 21.62 -11.58
C VAL A 96 -3.32 23.05 -11.94
N ARG A 97 -3.67 23.52 -13.14
CA ARG A 97 -3.46 24.92 -13.53
C ARG A 97 -4.42 25.84 -12.78
N LYS A 98 -3.97 27.04 -12.38
CA LYS A 98 -4.76 28.02 -11.62
C LYS A 98 -6.16 28.29 -12.17
N GLY A 99 -6.31 28.33 -13.50
CA GLY A 99 -7.60 28.59 -14.16
C GLY A 99 -8.60 27.43 -14.13
N ARG A 100 -8.21 26.23 -13.67
CA ARG A 100 -9.10 25.05 -13.57
C ARG A 100 -9.37 24.63 -12.13
N VAL A 101 -8.85 25.34 -11.13
CA VAL A 101 -8.95 24.94 -9.72
C VAL A 101 -10.41 24.83 -9.28
N ASN A 102 -11.30 25.72 -9.72
CA ASN A 102 -12.73 25.64 -9.40
C ASN A 102 -13.41 24.41 -10.01
N ASP A 103 -13.09 24.08 -11.27
CA ASP A 103 -13.63 22.88 -11.93
C ASP A 103 -13.14 21.62 -11.22
N THR A 104 -11.85 21.57 -10.86
CA THR A 104 -11.26 20.48 -10.10
C THR A 104 -11.88 20.37 -8.71
N PHE A 105 -12.06 21.49 -8.01
CA PHE A 105 -12.72 21.49 -6.70
C PHE A 105 -14.15 20.96 -6.80
N ALA A 106 -14.92 21.34 -7.83
CA ALA A 106 -16.26 20.79 -8.04
C ALA A 106 -16.26 19.26 -8.25
N GLN A 107 -15.23 18.71 -8.90
CA GLN A 107 -15.06 17.26 -9.04
C GLN A 107 -14.71 16.59 -7.71
N LEU A 108 -13.76 17.17 -6.96
CA LEU A 108 -13.41 16.71 -5.61
C LEU A 108 -14.61 16.76 -4.67
N SER A 109 -15.45 17.79 -4.81
CA SER A 109 -16.71 17.94 -4.08
C SER A 109 -17.72 16.85 -4.39
N ALA A 110 -17.88 16.49 -5.67
CA ALA A 110 -18.72 15.37 -6.04
C ALA A 110 -18.20 14.06 -5.41
N LEU A 111 -16.90 13.80 -5.53
CA LEU A 111 -16.26 12.63 -4.94
C LEU A 111 -16.42 12.57 -3.41
N ALA A 112 -16.21 13.68 -2.71
CA ALA A 112 -16.35 13.76 -1.25
C ALA A 112 -17.78 13.48 -0.75
N ARG A 113 -18.80 13.89 -1.52
CA ARG A 113 -20.21 13.63 -1.21
C ARG A 113 -20.57 12.16 -1.37
N ASP A 114 -20.00 11.50 -2.38
CA ASP A 114 -20.21 10.07 -2.63
C ASP A 114 -19.35 9.19 -1.71
N THR A 115 -18.37 9.78 -1.03
CA THR A 115 -17.49 9.08 -0.08
C THR A 115 -18.10 9.00 1.32
N SER A 116 -18.23 7.78 1.85
CA SER A 116 -18.62 7.51 3.24
C SER A 116 -17.40 7.31 4.14
N TRP A 117 -17.42 7.91 5.34
CA TRP A 117 -16.39 7.67 6.37
C TRP A 117 -16.25 6.19 6.71
N GLY A 118 -17.38 5.46 6.80
CA GLY A 118 -17.37 4.03 7.06
C GLY A 118 -16.65 3.22 5.99
N THR A 119 -16.76 3.61 4.72
CA THR A 119 -16.08 2.92 3.60
C THR A 119 -14.59 3.21 3.58
N VAL A 120 -14.18 4.46 3.75
CA VAL A 120 -12.75 4.81 3.69
C VAL A 120 -11.99 4.37 4.94
N LEU A 121 -12.67 4.20 6.07
CA LEU A 121 -12.08 3.71 7.31
C LEU A 121 -12.28 2.20 7.52
N GLU A 122 -13.05 1.53 6.67
CA GLU A 122 -13.26 0.08 6.71
C GLU A 122 -11.93 -0.72 6.84
N PRO A 123 -10.85 -0.38 6.11
CA PRO A 123 -9.59 -1.12 6.23
C PRO A 123 -8.98 -1.12 7.63
N MET A 124 -9.27 -0.10 8.44
CA MET A 124 -8.83 -0.03 9.83
C MET A 124 -9.45 -1.13 10.70
N THR A 125 -10.54 -1.74 10.25
CA THR A 125 -11.27 -2.79 10.99
C THR A 125 -10.87 -4.20 10.55
N TRP A 126 -10.09 -4.34 9.48
CA TRP A 126 -9.71 -5.65 8.94
C TRP A 126 -8.78 -6.44 9.88
N PHE A 127 -7.94 -5.73 10.63
CA PHE A 127 -6.92 -6.30 11.50
C PHE A 127 -7.01 -5.70 12.91
N ASP A 128 -6.98 -6.55 13.92
CA ASP A 128 -7.08 -6.13 15.33
C ASP A 128 -5.91 -5.21 15.73
N GLN A 129 -4.75 -5.37 15.08
CA GLN A 129 -3.56 -4.55 15.28
C GLN A 129 -3.76 -3.08 14.85
N CYS A 130 -4.69 -2.81 13.93
CA CYS A 130 -4.98 -1.44 13.50
C CYS A 130 -5.74 -0.64 14.58
N ASN A 131 -6.39 -1.31 15.53
CA ASN A 131 -7.20 -0.68 16.59
C ASN A 131 -6.40 0.30 17.44
N ASP A 132 -5.11 0.02 17.68
CA ASP A 132 -4.24 0.85 18.50
C ASP A 132 -3.97 2.23 17.86
N TYR A 133 -4.22 2.38 16.57
CA TYR A 133 -3.89 3.57 15.77
C TYR A 133 -5.08 4.45 15.43
N TYR A 134 -6.30 4.10 15.87
CA TYR A 134 -7.52 4.82 15.50
C TYR A 134 -7.49 6.30 15.91
N GLU A 135 -6.99 6.60 17.11
CA GLU A 135 -6.84 7.98 17.55
C GLU A 135 -5.76 8.75 16.76
N GLU A 136 -4.73 8.06 16.26
CA GLU A 136 -3.72 8.67 15.39
C GLU A 136 -4.29 8.99 14.01
N VAL A 137 -5.06 8.07 13.41
CA VAL A 137 -5.79 8.29 12.15
C VAL A 137 -6.72 9.49 12.27
N LYS A 138 -7.57 9.49 13.30
CA LYS A 138 -8.50 10.58 13.60
C LYS A 138 -7.79 11.91 13.82
N SER A 139 -6.69 11.91 14.58
CA SER A 139 -5.85 13.10 14.79
C SER A 139 -5.28 13.62 13.47
N GLY A 140 -4.81 12.72 12.59
CA GLY A 140 -4.33 13.05 11.25
C GLY A 140 -5.39 13.72 10.38
N ILE A 141 -6.58 13.11 10.27
CA ILE A 141 -7.72 13.65 9.51
C ILE A 141 -8.12 15.03 10.05
N LEU A 142 -8.26 15.16 11.37
CA LEU A 142 -8.60 16.42 12.00
C LEU A 142 -7.50 17.47 11.81
N ARG A 143 -6.23 17.08 11.74
CA ARG A 143 -5.12 18.00 11.46
C ARG A 143 -5.22 18.57 10.05
N ILE A 144 -5.50 17.74 9.05
CA ILE A 144 -5.72 18.16 7.65
C ILE A 144 -6.90 19.16 7.59
N ALA A 145 -8.03 18.80 8.18
CA ALA A 145 -9.21 19.67 8.26
C ALA A 145 -8.90 21.01 8.97
N ASN A 146 -8.19 20.97 10.11
CA ASN A 146 -7.80 22.17 10.86
C ASN A 146 -6.87 23.11 10.08
N ILE A 147 -5.98 22.57 9.25
CA ILE A 147 -5.09 23.38 8.41
C ILE A 147 -5.91 24.09 7.34
N ALA A 148 -6.89 23.41 6.73
CA ALA A 148 -7.81 24.02 5.78
C ALA A 148 -8.57 25.21 6.41
N VAL A 149 -9.14 25.03 7.61
CA VAL A 149 -9.80 26.13 8.36
C VAL A 149 -8.89 27.35 8.56
N LYS A 150 -7.60 27.10 8.84
CA LYS A 150 -6.65 28.16 9.20
C LYS A 150 -5.99 28.83 8.00
N ALA A 151 -6.12 28.28 6.79
CA ALA A 151 -5.50 28.81 5.60
C ALA A 151 -5.91 30.26 5.31
N ASP A 152 -7.14 30.63 5.69
CA ASP A 152 -7.72 31.96 5.51
C ASP A 152 -7.47 32.93 6.67
N GLY A 153 -6.79 32.47 7.73
CA GLY A 153 -6.34 33.29 8.86
C GLY A 153 -7.34 33.45 10.01
N ALA A 154 -8.65 33.27 9.80
CA ALA A 154 -9.65 33.26 10.87
C ALA A 154 -10.73 32.20 10.63
N ALA A 155 -10.94 31.32 11.61
CA ALA A 155 -11.97 30.29 11.55
C ALA A 155 -13.38 30.91 11.65
N SER A 156 -14.23 30.67 10.65
CA SER A 156 -15.64 31.10 10.70
C SER A 156 -16.42 30.23 11.70
N GLN A 157 -17.59 30.70 12.15
CA GLN A 157 -18.47 29.88 13.00
C GLN A 157 -18.96 28.65 12.24
N GLU A 158 -19.14 28.75 10.92
CA GLU A 158 -19.52 27.65 10.04
C GLU A 158 -18.40 26.61 9.98
N THR A 159 -17.15 27.03 9.73
CA THR A 159 -16.01 26.10 9.67
C THR A 159 -15.76 25.39 11.00
N ILE A 160 -15.93 26.09 12.13
CA ILE A 160 -15.80 25.48 13.48
C ILE A 160 -16.91 24.45 13.71
N ALA A 161 -18.14 24.74 13.29
CA ALA A 161 -19.24 23.80 13.39
C ALA A 161 -19.00 22.55 12.52
N GLN A 162 -18.49 22.73 11.31
CA GLN A 162 -18.16 21.64 10.41
C GLN A 162 -17.04 20.77 10.96
N LEU A 163 -15.99 21.35 11.54
CA LEU A 163 -14.92 20.59 12.18
C LEU A 163 -15.43 19.73 13.36
N LYS A 164 -16.40 20.25 14.13
CA LYS A 164 -17.07 19.48 15.19
C LYS A 164 -17.91 18.34 14.60
N MET A 165 -18.56 18.57 13.46
CA MET A 165 -19.33 17.54 12.75
C MET A 165 -18.42 16.42 12.24
N ILE A 166 -17.31 16.75 11.57
CA ILE A 166 -16.31 15.78 11.12
C ILE A 166 -15.82 14.94 12.30
N ARG A 167 -15.45 15.60 13.42
CA ARG A 167 -15.02 14.89 14.63
C ARG A 167 -16.08 13.91 15.13
N PHE A 168 -17.34 14.35 15.20
CA PHE A 168 -18.45 13.50 15.64
C PHE A 168 -18.66 12.31 14.71
N GLN A 169 -18.61 12.50 13.39
CA GLN A 169 -18.71 11.42 12.41
C GLN A 169 -17.56 10.42 12.54
N LEU A 170 -16.32 10.91 12.73
CA LEU A 170 -15.16 10.05 12.98
C LEU A 170 -15.33 9.25 14.26
N ASP A 171 -15.84 9.85 15.35
CA ASP A 171 -16.11 9.15 16.61
C ASP A 171 -17.18 8.04 16.45
N GLN A 172 -18.12 8.20 15.51
CA GLN A 172 -19.12 7.17 15.19
C GLN A 172 -18.56 6.00 14.38
N HIS A 173 -17.56 6.25 13.53
CA HIS A 173 -16.97 5.25 12.63
C HIS A 173 -15.68 4.62 13.17
N LEU A 174 -15.00 5.29 14.09
CA LEU A 174 -13.88 4.80 14.88
C LEU A 174 -14.28 4.70 16.36
N PRO A 175 -15.40 4.04 16.71
CA PRO A 175 -15.72 3.87 18.12
C PRO A 175 -14.58 3.04 18.70
N MET A 176 -13.89 3.59 19.70
CA MET A 176 -12.90 2.86 20.48
C MET A 176 -13.47 1.47 20.78
N ILE A 177 -12.90 0.44 20.15
CA ILE A 177 -13.25 -0.92 20.47
C ILE A 177 -12.81 -1.09 21.91
N ASP A 178 -13.84 -1.14 22.76
CA ASP A 178 -13.73 -1.14 24.21
C ASP A 178 -12.73 -2.22 24.60
N ARG A 179 -11.62 -1.82 25.24
CA ARG A 179 -10.54 -2.71 25.68
C ARG A 179 -10.97 -3.63 26.83
N TYR A 180 -12.28 -3.87 26.97
CA TYR A 180 -12.94 -4.50 28.10
C TYR A 180 -13.32 -5.97 27.88
N LEU A 181 -13.09 -6.56 26.71
CA LEU A 181 -13.40 -7.98 26.45
C LEU A 181 -12.20 -8.93 26.46
N THR A 182 -10.96 -8.43 26.56
CA THR A 182 -9.76 -9.28 26.56
C THR A 182 -9.23 -9.61 27.96
N ASP A 183 -9.65 -8.88 29.01
CA ASP A 183 -9.18 -9.09 30.39
C ASP A 183 -10.02 -10.11 31.21
N GLN A 184 -11.07 -10.71 30.63
CA GLN A 184 -11.87 -11.75 31.32
C GLN A 184 -11.62 -13.19 30.84
N ALA A 185 -10.71 -13.41 29.88
CA ALA A 185 -10.36 -14.74 29.41
C ALA A 185 -9.21 -15.40 30.21
N ASP A 186 -8.44 -14.63 30.98
CA ASP A 186 -7.25 -15.13 31.70
C ASP A 186 -7.48 -15.43 33.19
N ASP A 187 -8.64 -15.09 33.76
CA ASP A 187 -8.95 -15.33 35.18
C ASP A 187 -9.88 -16.54 35.45
N ALA A 188 -10.31 -17.28 34.41
CA ALA A 188 -11.24 -18.40 34.55
C ALA A 188 -10.61 -19.80 34.39
N SER A 189 -9.31 -19.96 34.62
CA SER A 189 -8.66 -21.28 34.72
C SER A 189 -7.95 -21.48 36.05
N THR A 190 -8.72 -21.50 37.14
CA THR A 190 -8.37 -22.38 38.27
C THR A 190 -9.62 -22.91 39.00
N SER A 191 -9.72 -24.25 39.01
CA SER A 191 -10.35 -25.06 40.06
C SER A 191 -11.86 -25.41 40.00
N THR A 192 -12.09 -26.64 39.53
CA THR A 192 -12.82 -27.75 40.21
C THR A 192 -14.36 -27.85 40.19
N ALA A 193 -14.78 -28.99 39.62
CA ALA A 193 -15.78 -29.96 40.10
C ALA A 193 -17.27 -29.81 39.70
N SER A 194 -17.72 -30.82 38.93
CA SER A 194 -19.10 -31.38 38.79
C SER A 194 -19.82 -31.57 40.14
N PRO A 195 -21.16 -31.80 40.24
CA PRO A 195 -21.98 -32.60 39.31
C PRO A 195 -23.50 -32.25 39.16
N ASP A 196 -24.19 -33.05 38.33
CA ASP A 196 -25.63 -33.37 38.31
C ASP A 196 -26.66 -32.28 37.92
N ALA A 197 -27.83 -32.53 37.34
CA ALA A 197 -28.49 -33.62 36.61
C ALA A 197 -29.92 -33.10 36.27
N ASN A 198 -30.49 -33.57 35.15
CA ASN A 198 -31.91 -33.47 34.73
C ASN A 198 -32.49 -32.06 34.46
N GLY A 199 -33.25 -31.82 33.39
CA GLY A 199 -33.86 -32.68 32.38
C GLY A 199 -35.24 -32.13 31.99
N ASP A 200 -35.57 -32.24 30.70
CA ASP A 200 -36.92 -32.31 30.10
C ASP A 200 -37.68 -30.96 29.93
N GLN A 201 -38.32 -30.58 28.80
CA GLN A 201 -38.94 -31.32 27.69
C GLN A 201 -38.99 -30.55 26.35
N ASN A 202 -39.21 -31.35 25.30
CA ASN A 202 -39.48 -31.12 23.86
C ASN A 202 -40.47 -30.00 23.44
N GLY A 203 -40.32 -29.61 22.16
CA GLY A 203 -41.36 -29.08 21.26
C GLY A 203 -40.74 -28.47 19.99
N ASP A 204 -40.43 -29.25 18.94
CA ASP A 204 -41.29 -29.66 17.81
C ASP A 204 -41.22 -28.72 16.57
N GLN A 205 -40.61 -29.27 15.52
CA GLN A 205 -40.88 -29.22 14.07
C GLN A 205 -41.12 -27.95 13.23
N ASN A 206 -40.46 -28.01 12.06
CA ASN A 206 -40.79 -27.52 10.70
C ASN A 206 -40.70 -26.01 10.45
N GLY A 207 -40.18 -25.49 9.34
CA GLY A 207 -39.81 -26.07 8.04
C GLY A 207 -39.95 -24.96 6.97
N ASP A 208 -39.33 -25.17 5.81
CA ASP A 208 -39.50 -24.42 4.53
C ASP A 208 -38.97 -22.98 4.42
N GLN A 209 -38.53 -22.46 3.26
CA GLN A 209 -37.92 -22.92 2.01
C GLN A 209 -37.78 -21.66 1.12
N ASN A 210 -36.82 -21.67 0.18
CA ASN A 210 -36.67 -20.80 -1.01
C ASN A 210 -36.28 -19.31 -0.82
N GLY A 211 -35.46 -18.67 -1.67
CA GLY A 211 -34.82 -19.03 -2.94
C GLY A 211 -34.36 -17.75 -3.70
N GLY A 212 -33.43 -17.87 -4.67
CA GLY A 212 -33.09 -16.84 -5.69
C GLY A 212 -31.79 -16.04 -5.43
N ILE A 213 -30.62 -16.33 -6.03
CA ILE A 213 -30.13 -16.13 -7.43
C ILE A 213 -29.75 -14.69 -7.81
N ASN A 214 -28.43 -14.44 -7.82
CA ASN A 214 -27.54 -13.81 -8.82
C ASN A 214 -28.02 -12.77 -9.85
N GLY A 215 -27.10 -11.83 -10.14
CA GLY A 215 -26.96 -11.04 -11.37
C GLY A 215 -27.20 -9.54 -11.13
N ASP A 216 -26.42 -8.58 -11.64
CA ASP A 216 -25.41 -8.59 -12.70
C ASP A 216 -24.64 -7.27 -12.61
N SER A 217 -23.33 -7.39 -12.73
CA SER A 217 -22.34 -6.33 -12.90
C SER A 217 -22.26 -5.93 -14.37
N SER A 218 -22.43 -4.65 -14.69
CA SER A 218 -22.09 -4.10 -16.00
C SER A 218 -20.99 -3.04 -15.86
N GLN A 219 -19.78 -3.45 -16.27
CA GLN A 219 -18.59 -2.69 -16.72
C GLN A 219 -18.95 -1.64 -17.80
N PRO A 220 -18.02 -0.86 -18.40
CA PRO A 220 -16.57 -0.63 -18.15
C PRO A 220 -16.21 0.89 -18.18
N LEU A 221 -14.91 1.26 -18.22
CA LEU A 221 -14.31 2.16 -19.24
C LEU A 221 -12.87 2.58 -18.85
N SER A 222 -11.84 1.90 -19.38
CA SER A 222 -10.44 2.36 -19.31
C SER A 222 -9.63 2.16 -20.61
N ASP A 223 -10.32 2.13 -21.76
CA ASP A 223 -9.71 1.87 -23.08
C ASP A 223 -9.30 3.15 -23.86
N THR A 224 -8.82 4.21 -23.21
CA THR A 224 -8.51 5.47 -23.96
C THR A 224 -7.27 6.23 -23.52
N LEU A 225 -6.25 5.56 -22.98
CA LEU A 225 -4.97 6.22 -22.64
C LEU A 225 -3.71 5.47 -23.11
N ILE A 226 -3.81 4.59 -24.11
CA ILE A 226 -2.66 4.10 -24.88
C ILE A 226 -2.60 4.93 -26.17
N GLY A 227 -1.77 5.99 -26.21
CA GLY A 227 -1.59 6.72 -27.47
C GLY A 227 -0.77 8.00 -27.48
N LEU A 228 -0.20 8.49 -26.38
CA LEU A 228 0.32 9.87 -26.38
C LEU A 228 1.72 10.13 -25.81
N LEU A 229 2.54 9.11 -25.55
CA LEU A 229 3.91 9.36 -25.05
C LEU A 229 4.97 8.60 -25.86
N SER A 230 5.35 9.21 -26.98
CA SER A 230 6.61 8.97 -27.66
C SER A 230 7.12 10.30 -28.20
N GLN A 231 8.24 10.82 -27.67
CA GLN A 231 9.35 11.43 -28.43
C GLN A 231 10.40 12.15 -27.55
N GLN A 232 11.67 11.87 -27.90
CA GLN A 232 12.95 12.58 -27.65
C GLN A 232 13.62 12.32 -26.27
N ALA A 233 14.73 11.58 -26.15
CA ALA A 233 16.11 11.79 -26.66
C ALA A 233 16.72 13.11 -26.14
N ASP A 234 17.92 13.24 -25.58
CA ASP A 234 19.17 12.47 -25.67
C ASP A 234 20.17 12.97 -24.57
N ASP A 235 21.38 12.41 -24.55
CA ASP A 235 22.66 12.87 -23.92
C ASP A 235 23.04 12.39 -22.49
N SER A 236 23.87 11.33 -22.40
CA SER A 236 25.34 11.46 -22.20
C SER A 236 26.07 10.22 -21.60
N GLN A 237 27.03 9.73 -22.40
CA GLN A 237 28.36 9.15 -22.07
C GLN A 237 28.53 7.65 -21.73
N GLN A 238 29.31 7.04 -22.63
CA GLN A 238 29.72 5.64 -22.75
C GLN A 238 30.85 5.27 -21.79
N VAL A 239 30.74 4.07 -21.20
CA VAL A 239 31.90 3.22 -20.88
C VAL A 239 31.64 1.85 -21.52
N THR A 240 32.47 1.49 -22.49
CA THR A 240 32.41 0.21 -23.20
C THR A 240 32.81 -0.92 -22.27
N VAL A 241 31.85 -1.79 -21.91
CA VAL A 241 32.09 -3.07 -21.27
C VAL A 241 32.01 -4.16 -22.33
N ASN A 242 33.05 -4.99 -22.37
CA ASN A 242 33.25 -6.04 -23.36
C ASN A 242 32.22 -7.16 -23.13
N GLU A 243 31.26 -7.30 -24.04
CA GLU A 243 30.30 -8.41 -24.06
C GLU A 243 31.01 -9.72 -24.35
N ASN A 244 31.07 -10.62 -23.38
CA ASN A 244 31.26 -12.03 -23.68
C ASN A 244 30.51 -12.90 -22.67
N GLN A 245 29.56 -13.67 -23.22
CA GLN A 245 28.71 -14.72 -22.65
C GLN A 245 27.34 -14.26 -22.13
N THR A 246 26.32 -14.54 -22.96
CA THR A 246 24.91 -14.18 -22.85
C THR A 246 24.22 -14.83 -21.64
N PRO A 247 23.63 -14.07 -20.71
CA PRO A 247 22.62 -14.56 -19.80
C PRO A 247 21.26 -14.43 -20.49
N ASP A 248 20.62 -15.56 -20.77
CA ASP A 248 19.39 -15.73 -21.57
C ASP A 248 18.11 -15.12 -20.95
N ALA A 249 18.24 -14.31 -19.89
CA ALA A 249 17.11 -13.65 -19.24
C ALA A 249 17.06 -12.17 -19.64
N PRO A 250 15.89 -11.67 -20.10
CA PRO A 250 15.74 -10.26 -20.46
C PRO A 250 16.03 -9.36 -19.25
N ASP A 251 16.52 -8.15 -19.55
CA ASP A 251 16.70 -7.12 -18.53
C ASP A 251 15.33 -6.70 -17.98
N SER A 252 15.18 -6.63 -16.67
CA SER A 252 13.90 -6.31 -16.01
C SER A 252 13.45 -4.88 -16.32
N SER A 253 14.36 -4.01 -16.73
CA SER A 253 14.07 -2.66 -17.22
C SER A 253 13.48 -2.60 -18.64
N GLU A 254 13.63 -3.67 -19.43
CA GLU A 254 13.11 -3.78 -20.81
C GLU A 254 11.73 -4.46 -20.88
N LEU A 255 11.28 -5.06 -19.78
CA LEU A 255 10.00 -5.78 -19.71
C LEU A 255 8.82 -4.82 -19.52
N THR A 256 7.79 -5.01 -20.35
CA THR A 256 6.48 -4.38 -20.15
C THR A 256 5.84 -4.85 -18.83
N ASP A 257 4.90 -4.08 -18.28
CA ASP A 257 4.18 -4.48 -17.06
C ASP A 257 3.47 -5.83 -17.23
N GLN A 258 2.90 -6.08 -18.43
CA GLN A 258 2.23 -7.34 -18.75
C GLN A 258 3.20 -8.54 -18.75
N GLU A 259 4.41 -8.37 -19.30
CA GLU A 259 5.41 -9.43 -19.31
C GLU A 259 5.95 -9.71 -17.91
N ARG A 260 6.12 -8.67 -17.07
CA ARG A 260 6.50 -8.81 -15.67
C ARG A 260 5.46 -9.59 -14.87
N GLU A 261 4.18 -9.27 -15.05
CA GLU A 261 3.09 -9.96 -14.37
C GLU A 261 3.00 -11.43 -14.79
N GLU A 262 3.13 -11.73 -16.09
CA GLU A 262 3.14 -13.09 -16.59
C GLU A 262 4.34 -13.90 -16.06
N GLN A 263 5.53 -13.31 -16.01
CA GLN A 263 6.71 -13.96 -15.42
C GLN A 263 6.54 -14.23 -13.93
N LEU A 264 5.94 -13.29 -13.19
CA LEU A 264 5.64 -13.46 -11.77
C LEU A 264 4.65 -14.63 -11.58
N ARG A 265 3.57 -14.67 -12.36
CA ARG A 265 2.57 -15.75 -12.33
C ARG A 265 3.20 -17.11 -12.62
N GLN A 266 4.00 -17.20 -13.68
CA GLN A 266 4.71 -18.45 -14.04
C GLN A 266 5.67 -18.89 -12.94
N GLY A 267 6.43 -17.97 -12.35
CA GLY A 267 7.35 -18.28 -11.24
C GLY A 267 6.62 -18.81 -10.00
N LEU A 268 5.47 -18.21 -9.66
CA LEU A 268 4.64 -18.67 -8.55
C LEU A 268 4.03 -20.05 -8.83
N GLU A 269 3.56 -20.29 -10.05
CA GLU A 269 3.08 -21.62 -10.45
C GLU A 269 4.19 -22.69 -10.42
N GLU A 270 5.41 -22.35 -10.86
CA GLU A 270 6.56 -23.25 -10.77
C GLU A 270 6.87 -23.60 -9.32
N LEU A 271 6.86 -22.61 -8.42
CA LEU A 271 7.01 -22.80 -6.99
C LEU A 271 5.89 -23.69 -6.42
N ASP A 272 4.65 -23.49 -6.90
CA ASP A 272 3.48 -24.19 -6.42
C ASP A 272 3.45 -25.67 -6.81
N ARG A 273 4.10 -26.04 -7.91
CA ARG A 273 4.21 -27.44 -8.38
C ARG A 273 5.22 -28.26 -7.58
N LEU A 274 6.10 -27.63 -6.81
CA LEU A 274 7.09 -28.35 -6.02
C LEU A 274 6.43 -29.02 -4.79
N ILE A 275 6.72 -30.31 -4.62
CA ILE A 275 6.14 -31.16 -3.57
C ILE A 275 7.00 -31.09 -2.31
N GLY A 276 6.37 -30.96 -1.14
CA GLY A 276 7.04 -31.05 0.16
C GLY A 276 7.81 -29.79 0.58
N ILE A 277 7.45 -28.63 0.04
CA ILE A 277 8.12 -27.35 0.32
C ILE A 277 7.15 -26.25 0.81
N THR A 278 6.09 -26.63 1.53
CA THR A 278 5.03 -25.69 1.97
C THR A 278 5.59 -24.49 2.73
N ASP A 279 6.48 -24.72 3.70
CA ASP A 279 7.05 -23.64 4.51
C ASP A 279 7.93 -22.69 3.68
N ILE A 280 8.73 -23.25 2.75
CA ILE A 280 9.56 -22.47 1.82
C ILE A 280 8.68 -21.63 0.89
N ARG A 281 7.57 -22.19 0.41
CA ARG A 281 6.61 -21.48 -0.45
C ARG A 281 6.03 -20.27 0.27
N GLN A 282 5.65 -20.44 1.54
CA GLN A 282 5.14 -19.34 2.34
C GLN A 282 6.23 -18.28 2.55
N GLU A 283 7.45 -18.68 2.88
CA GLU A 283 8.59 -17.75 3.08
C GLU A 283 8.90 -16.94 1.81
N VAL A 284 8.95 -17.59 0.65
CA VAL A 284 9.20 -16.91 -0.64
C VAL A 284 8.08 -15.92 -0.95
N ARG A 285 6.81 -16.26 -0.69
CA ARG A 285 5.68 -15.32 -0.84
C ARG A 285 5.82 -14.12 0.09
N THR A 286 6.15 -14.35 1.35
CA THR A 286 6.42 -13.27 2.32
C THR A 286 7.54 -12.35 1.83
N LEU A 287 8.63 -12.90 1.29
CA LEU A 287 9.73 -12.09 0.74
C LEU A 287 9.31 -11.27 -0.48
N ILE A 288 8.54 -11.84 -1.41
CA ILE A 288 7.99 -11.09 -2.57
C ILE A 288 7.12 -9.93 -2.07
N ASN A 289 6.28 -10.20 -1.08
CA ASN A 289 5.37 -9.22 -0.49
C ASN A 289 6.13 -8.05 0.17
N VAL A 290 7.19 -8.35 0.93
CA VAL A 290 8.09 -7.34 1.50
C VAL A 290 8.75 -6.50 0.40
N CYS A 291 9.19 -7.13 -0.70
CA CYS A 291 9.77 -6.41 -1.83
C CYS A 291 8.76 -5.50 -2.54
N LYS A 292 7.52 -5.98 -2.76
CA LYS A 292 6.42 -5.19 -3.33
C LYS A 292 6.11 -3.97 -2.46
N LEU A 293 6.06 -4.13 -1.13
CA LEU A 293 5.87 -3.02 -0.21
C LEU A 293 7.01 -2.01 -0.29
N GLN A 294 8.25 -2.48 -0.32
CA GLN A 294 9.41 -1.60 -0.41
C GLN A 294 9.36 -0.77 -1.71
N LYS A 295 9.02 -1.41 -2.83
CA LYS A 295 8.82 -0.72 -4.11
C LYS A 295 7.67 0.29 -4.05
N TYR A 296 6.54 -0.11 -3.49
CA TYR A 296 5.40 0.77 -3.27
C TYR A 296 5.78 2.00 -2.41
N ARG A 297 6.57 1.79 -1.36
CA ARG A 297 7.14 2.87 -0.54
C ARG A 297 8.00 3.81 -1.37
N GLU A 298 8.93 3.27 -2.15
CA GLU A 298 9.83 4.05 -3.02
C GLU A 298 9.07 4.86 -4.08
N ASP A 299 8.11 4.23 -4.78
CA ASP A 299 7.30 4.87 -5.83
C ASP A 299 6.49 6.06 -5.31
N HIS A 300 6.18 6.07 -4.01
CA HIS A 300 5.46 7.15 -3.35
C HIS A 300 6.35 8.00 -2.43
N GLY A 301 7.66 8.01 -2.65
CA GLY A 301 8.59 8.89 -1.93
C GLY A 301 8.72 8.60 -0.43
N MET A 302 8.32 7.42 0.03
CA MET A 302 8.42 7.01 1.43
C MET A 302 9.83 6.49 1.76
N PRO A 303 10.31 6.69 2.99
CA PRO A 303 11.55 6.09 3.45
C PRO A 303 11.37 4.58 3.50
N GLY A 304 11.94 3.88 2.55
CA GLY A 304 12.02 2.43 2.57
C GLY A 304 13.14 1.95 3.50
N SER A 305 12.96 0.75 4.07
CA SER A 305 14.00 0.11 4.88
C SER A 305 14.71 -0.93 4.02
N PRO A 306 16.04 -0.86 3.84
CA PRO A 306 16.75 -1.84 3.02
C PRO A 306 16.65 -3.23 3.67
N VAL A 307 15.96 -4.15 2.98
CA VAL A 307 15.87 -5.55 3.39
C VAL A 307 17.00 -6.33 2.71
N SER A 308 17.77 -7.10 3.49
CA SER A 308 18.74 -8.03 2.92
C SER A 308 18.02 -9.18 2.24
N LEU A 309 18.27 -9.36 0.95
CA LEU A 309 17.69 -10.43 0.14
C LEU A 309 18.61 -11.64 -0.01
N HIS A 310 19.75 -11.65 0.69
CA HIS A 310 20.65 -12.80 0.72
C HIS A 310 20.03 -13.97 1.48
N MET A 311 20.05 -15.16 0.89
CA MET A 311 19.41 -16.36 1.42
C MET A 311 20.39 -17.52 1.53
N VAL A 312 20.14 -18.41 2.49
CA VAL A 312 20.88 -19.68 2.64
C VAL A 312 19.91 -20.84 2.50
N PHE A 313 20.10 -21.65 1.45
CA PHE A 313 19.36 -22.90 1.28
C PHE A 313 20.13 -24.05 1.94
N ASN A 314 19.64 -24.53 3.08
CA ASN A 314 20.24 -25.64 3.81
C ASN A 314 19.40 -26.93 3.66
N GLY A 315 20.06 -28.08 3.49
CA GLY A 315 19.38 -29.38 3.41
C GLY A 315 20.18 -30.44 2.65
N ASN A 316 19.73 -31.69 2.72
CA ASN A 316 20.38 -32.83 2.08
C ASN A 316 20.49 -32.67 0.55
N PRO A 317 21.49 -33.27 -0.11
CA PRO A 317 21.56 -33.30 -1.58
C PRO A 317 20.25 -33.83 -2.19
N GLY A 318 19.80 -33.23 -3.30
CA GLY A 318 18.57 -33.64 -3.99
C GLY A 318 17.25 -33.03 -3.48
N THR A 319 17.26 -32.19 -2.44
CA THR A 319 16.05 -31.56 -1.89
C THR A 319 15.58 -30.30 -2.64
N GLY A 320 15.97 -30.12 -3.91
CA GLY A 320 15.48 -29.02 -4.75
C GLY A 320 16.06 -27.63 -4.48
N LYS A 321 17.12 -27.49 -3.65
CA LYS A 321 17.74 -26.18 -3.32
C LYS A 321 18.03 -25.29 -4.53
N THR A 322 18.74 -25.84 -5.53
CA THR A 322 19.08 -25.11 -6.75
C THR A 322 17.85 -24.75 -7.57
N THR A 323 16.84 -25.62 -7.59
CA THR A 323 15.56 -25.37 -8.27
C THR A 323 14.84 -24.19 -7.64
N VAL A 324 14.72 -24.16 -6.31
CA VAL A 324 14.11 -23.04 -5.59
C VAL A 324 14.89 -21.75 -5.82
N ALA A 325 16.22 -21.78 -5.74
CA ALA A 325 17.06 -20.60 -6.00
C ALA A 325 16.82 -20.01 -7.40
N ARG A 326 16.64 -20.87 -8.41
CA ARG A 326 16.34 -20.42 -9.77
C ARG A 326 14.97 -19.78 -9.89
N ILE A 327 13.96 -20.35 -9.25
CA ILE A 327 12.59 -19.78 -9.22
C ILE A 327 12.59 -18.43 -8.50
N VAL A 328 13.27 -18.32 -7.36
CA VAL A 328 13.44 -17.05 -6.63
C VAL A 328 14.10 -15.98 -7.50
N GLY A 329 15.14 -16.35 -8.27
CA GLY A 329 15.76 -15.46 -9.25
C GLY A 329 14.75 -14.90 -10.25
N LYS A 330 13.94 -15.78 -10.88
CA LYS A 330 12.89 -15.35 -11.82
C LYS A 330 11.88 -14.41 -11.16
N LEU A 331 11.42 -14.76 -9.95
CA LEU A 331 10.45 -13.97 -9.20
C LEU A 331 10.98 -12.57 -8.90
N PHE A 332 12.23 -12.46 -8.43
CA PHE A 332 12.87 -11.17 -8.16
C PHE A 332 13.11 -10.34 -9.42
N GLY A 333 13.44 -10.98 -10.55
CA GLY A 333 13.52 -10.31 -11.84
C GLY A 333 12.16 -9.74 -12.26
N ALA A 334 11.09 -10.53 -12.12
CA ALA A 334 9.74 -10.14 -12.50
C ALA A 334 9.22 -8.92 -11.72
N ILE A 335 9.50 -8.83 -10.42
CA ILE A 335 9.12 -7.66 -9.60
C ILE A 335 10.08 -6.47 -9.72
N GLY A 336 11.19 -6.64 -10.47
CA GLY A 336 12.18 -5.58 -10.72
C GLY A 336 13.17 -5.33 -9.58
N VAL A 337 13.32 -6.29 -8.66
CA VAL A 337 14.26 -6.21 -7.53
C VAL A 337 15.70 -6.46 -7.99
N ILE A 338 15.88 -7.30 -9.02
CA ILE A 338 17.16 -7.52 -9.68
C ILE A 338 17.03 -7.22 -11.16
N GLN A 339 18.13 -6.80 -11.79
CA GLN A 339 18.17 -6.47 -13.22
C GLN A 339 17.85 -7.67 -14.12
N ARG A 340 18.21 -8.89 -13.72
CA ARG A 340 17.97 -10.08 -14.54
C ARG A 340 17.61 -11.26 -13.66
N GLY A 341 16.49 -11.93 -13.95
CA GLY A 341 15.97 -13.06 -13.18
C GLY A 341 16.73 -14.39 -13.34
N HIS A 342 18.03 -14.36 -13.66
CA HIS A 342 18.85 -15.54 -13.92
C HIS A 342 19.65 -15.98 -12.69
N LEU A 343 19.99 -17.27 -12.63
CA LEU A 343 20.81 -17.86 -11.57
C LEU A 343 22.22 -18.16 -12.12
N ILE A 344 23.24 -17.57 -11.49
CA ILE A 344 24.64 -17.95 -11.74
C ILE A 344 25.05 -18.99 -10.70
N GLU A 345 25.24 -20.23 -11.14
CA GLU A 345 25.72 -21.32 -10.28
C GLU A 345 27.25 -21.36 -10.27
N THR A 346 27.83 -21.37 -9.07
CA THR A 346 29.29 -21.50 -8.87
C THR A 346 29.59 -22.25 -7.57
N ASP A 347 30.72 -22.94 -7.56
CA ASP A 347 31.29 -23.56 -6.36
C ASP A 347 32.62 -22.87 -5.98
N ARG A 348 33.34 -23.43 -5.01
CA ARG A 348 34.65 -22.93 -4.58
C ARG A 348 35.64 -22.82 -5.74
N SER A 349 35.64 -23.80 -6.65
CA SER A 349 36.58 -23.85 -7.78
C SER A 349 36.29 -22.77 -8.82
N GLY A 350 35.04 -22.33 -8.93
CA GLY A 350 34.64 -21.21 -9.79
C GLY A 350 35.08 -19.84 -9.27
N LEU A 351 35.24 -19.68 -7.94
CA LEU A 351 35.55 -18.38 -7.33
C LEU A 351 37.02 -18.24 -6.90
N VAL A 352 37.72 -19.34 -6.58
CA VAL A 352 39.09 -19.29 -6.06
C VAL A 352 40.09 -19.72 -7.15
N ALA A 353 41.12 -18.91 -7.37
CA ALA A 353 42.21 -19.24 -8.30
C ALA A 353 43.32 -20.03 -7.60
N GLU A 354 44.07 -20.82 -8.37
CA GLU A 354 45.19 -21.62 -7.85
C GLU A 354 46.40 -20.77 -7.47
N TYR A 355 46.58 -19.62 -8.16
CA TYR A 355 47.72 -18.72 -7.97
C TYR A 355 47.32 -17.43 -7.25
N GLN A 356 48.21 -16.96 -6.39
CA GLN A 356 48.03 -15.73 -5.61
C GLN A 356 47.82 -14.53 -6.55
N GLY A 357 46.81 -13.71 -6.24
CA GLY A 357 46.47 -12.50 -7.01
C GLY A 357 45.45 -12.71 -8.13
N GLN A 358 45.12 -13.96 -8.51
CA GLN A 358 44.17 -14.24 -9.60
C GLN A 358 42.71 -14.42 -9.14
N THR A 359 42.47 -14.58 -7.84
CA THR A 359 41.12 -14.78 -7.28
C THR A 359 40.18 -13.61 -7.58
N ALA A 360 40.66 -12.36 -7.48
CA ALA A 360 39.80 -11.19 -7.73
C ALA A 360 39.29 -11.13 -9.18
N GLN A 361 40.16 -11.41 -10.15
CA GLN A 361 39.79 -11.46 -11.56
C GLN A 361 38.81 -12.60 -11.84
N LYS A 362 39.09 -13.80 -11.31
CA LYS A 362 38.24 -14.97 -11.49
C LYS A 362 36.83 -14.79 -10.90
N THR A 363 36.72 -14.10 -9.77
CA THR A 363 35.42 -13.74 -9.19
C THR A 363 34.67 -12.74 -10.06
N ASN A 364 35.29 -11.63 -10.48
CA ASN A 364 34.64 -10.60 -11.32
C ASN A 364 34.26 -11.10 -12.73
N GLU A 365 34.94 -12.11 -13.26
CA GLU A 365 34.55 -12.74 -14.52
C GLU A 365 33.30 -13.61 -14.35
N LYS A 366 33.00 -14.03 -13.12
CA LYS A 366 31.93 -14.98 -12.82
C LYS A 366 30.67 -14.32 -12.26
N ILE A 367 30.80 -13.23 -11.50
CA ILE A 367 29.73 -12.40 -10.91
C ILE A 367 29.96 -10.94 -11.26
#